data_AF-X1Q6X7-F1
#
_entry.id   AF-X1Q6X7-F1
#
_cell.length_a   1.000
_cell.length_b   1.000
_cell.length_c   1.000
_cell.angle_alpha   90.00
_cell.angle_beta   90.00
_cell.angle_gamma   90.00
#
_symmetry.space_group_name_H-M   'P 1'
#
loop_
_entity.id
_entity.type
_entity.pdbx_description
1 polymer ?
#
loop_
_entity_poly.entity_id
_entity_poly.type
_entity_poly.pdbx_seq_one_letter_code
_entity_poly.pdbx_strand_id
1 'polypeptide(L)'
;MPPTELIEKRTRNSKTHHLGGNRYSWDGIIGSVHYKDNPKDEAEQWKEIDNVFEPALPPWDWQMLKAGYHIRVKEDFTAGQIIELEKQGETVQFQPMALEWTNDLDMIQPISMPQGASPVITNPEVDLLPDVGMPSHQGTIRWNNGYGEGLNFEWRCTSSRLIKILEVENLNKLPIPEQYILDGGNPVLRLNLIFDSSEDVDIYVDG
;
A
#
# COMPACT_ATOMS: atom_id res chain seq x y z
N MET A 1 -1.48 19.15 35.78
CA MET A 1 -1.14 17.79 35.31
C MET A 1 -1.20 17.81 33.80
N PRO A 2 -0.25 17.18 33.10
CA PRO A 2 -0.36 17.02 31.65
C PRO A 2 -1.61 16.20 31.30
N PRO A 3 -2.22 16.43 30.13
CA PRO A 3 -3.30 15.59 29.62
C PRO A 3 -2.89 14.10 29.66
N THR A 4 -3.79 13.23 30.12
CA THR A 4 -3.57 11.77 30.12
C THR A 4 -4.56 11.12 29.17
N GLU A 5 -4.08 10.32 28.21
CA GLU A 5 -4.95 9.62 27.28
C GLU A 5 -5.78 8.54 28.00
N LEU A 6 -7.07 8.47 27.66
CA LEU A 6 -8.00 7.45 28.13
C LEU A 6 -8.12 6.36 27.05
N ILE A 7 -7.30 5.31 27.18
CA ILE A 7 -7.19 4.21 26.21
C ILE A 7 -8.54 3.51 25.99
N GLU A 8 -9.33 3.38 27.05
CA GLU A 8 -10.66 2.79 27.03
C GLU A 8 -11.69 3.62 26.24
N LYS A 9 -11.38 4.89 25.94
CA LYS A 9 -12.20 5.79 25.13
C LYS A 9 -11.66 6.02 23.72
N ARG A 10 -10.67 5.24 23.30
CA ARG A 10 -10.24 5.23 21.91
C ARG A 10 -11.39 4.79 21.01
N THR A 11 -11.44 5.37 19.83
CA THR A 11 -12.27 4.89 18.73
C THR A 11 -11.40 4.72 17.49
N ARG A 12 -11.95 4.23 16.38
CA ARG A 12 -11.21 4.13 15.12
C ARG A 12 -10.46 5.41 14.73
N ASN A 13 -11.03 6.57 15.03
CA ASN A 13 -10.59 7.86 14.50
C ASN A 13 -10.49 8.96 15.56
N SER A 14 -10.48 8.61 16.86
CA SER A 14 -10.37 9.60 17.91
C SER A 14 -9.62 9.13 19.15
N LYS A 15 -9.06 10.12 19.85
CA LYS A 15 -8.47 10.01 21.19
C LYS A 15 -9.21 10.91 22.17
N THR A 16 -9.31 10.47 23.42
CA THR A 16 -9.88 11.28 24.50
C THR A 16 -8.82 11.44 25.58
N HIS A 17 -8.58 12.67 26.02
CA HIS A 17 -7.62 12.98 27.07
C HIS A 17 -8.32 13.53 28.31
N HIS A 18 -7.93 13.08 29.50
CA HIS A 18 -8.36 13.67 30.78
C HIS A 18 -7.46 14.87 31.13
N LEU A 19 -8.07 16.02 31.42
CA LEU A 19 -7.38 17.28 31.73
C LEU A 19 -7.41 17.64 33.23
N GLY A 20 -7.83 16.71 34.09
CA GLY A 20 -8.08 16.94 35.51
C GLY A 20 -9.51 17.39 35.83
N GLY A 21 -10.06 16.91 36.95
CA GLY A 21 -11.45 17.13 37.33
C GLY A 21 -12.42 16.46 36.36
N ASN A 22 -13.47 17.17 35.93
CA ASN A 22 -14.44 16.69 34.93
C ASN A 22 -14.19 17.29 33.54
N ARG A 23 -12.94 17.62 33.20
CA ARG A 23 -12.57 18.21 31.91
C ARG A 23 -11.86 17.20 31.03
N TYR A 24 -12.22 17.21 29.75
CA TYR A 24 -11.70 16.30 28.74
C TYR A 24 -11.33 17.07 27.47
N SER A 25 -10.31 16.61 26.76
CA SER A 25 -10.07 16.95 25.35
C SER A 25 -10.48 15.78 24.48
N TRP A 26 -10.95 16.07 23.28
CA TRP A 26 -11.25 15.06 22.26
C TRP A 26 -10.59 15.47 20.96
N ASP A 27 -9.79 14.58 20.42
CA ASP A 27 -9.05 14.78 19.18
C ASP A 27 -9.63 13.80 18.16
N GLY A 28 -10.22 14.34 17.09
CA GLY A 28 -10.89 13.58 16.05
C GLY A 28 -10.28 13.84 14.68
N ILE A 29 -10.13 12.79 13.88
CA ILE A 29 -9.50 12.84 12.57
C ILE A 29 -10.39 12.20 11.50
N ILE A 30 -10.19 12.65 10.25
CA ILE A 30 -10.69 11.98 9.05
C ILE A 30 -9.70 10.88 8.67
N GLY A 31 -10.07 9.62 8.92
CA GLY A 31 -9.23 8.45 8.67
C GLY A 31 -9.12 7.53 9.88
N SER A 32 -8.53 6.35 9.70
CA SER A 32 -8.22 5.46 10.83
C SER A 32 -6.96 5.94 11.54
N VAL A 33 -7.00 6.06 12.86
CA VAL A 33 -5.83 6.26 13.72
C VAL A 33 -5.55 5.03 14.58
N HIS A 34 -6.60 4.28 14.89
CA HIS A 34 -6.50 3.00 15.56
C HIS A 34 -7.07 1.87 14.71
N TYR A 35 -6.67 0.64 15.02
CA TYR A 35 -7.22 -0.58 14.46
C TYR A 35 -7.65 -1.57 15.54
N LYS A 36 -8.41 -2.58 15.10
CA LYS A 36 -8.76 -3.80 15.82
C LYS A 36 -8.42 -4.97 14.91
N ASP A 37 -7.91 -6.06 15.47
CA ASP A 37 -7.69 -7.31 14.73
C ASP A 37 -9.04 -7.91 14.31
N ASN A 38 -10.03 -7.87 15.21
CA ASN A 38 -11.40 -8.24 14.95
C ASN A 38 -12.35 -7.07 15.26
N PRO A 39 -12.70 -6.24 14.26
CA PRO A 39 -13.63 -5.13 14.43
C PRO A 39 -15.02 -5.52 14.95
N LYS A 40 -15.41 -6.81 14.85
CA LYS A 40 -16.70 -7.33 15.35
C LYS A 40 -16.64 -7.70 16.84
N ASP A 41 -15.46 -7.80 17.44
CA ASP A 41 -15.30 -8.01 18.88
C ASP A 41 -15.40 -6.68 19.63
N GLU A 42 -16.51 -6.47 20.34
CA GLU A 42 -16.74 -5.28 21.15
C GLU A 42 -15.77 -5.19 22.34
N ALA A 43 -15.28 -6.32 22.86
CA ALA A 43 -14.37 -6.37 24.00
C ALA A 43 -12.92 -6.04 23.61
N GLU A 44 -12.57 -6.18 22.32
CA GLU A 44 -11.23 -5.81 21.85
C GLU A 44 -10.99 -4.30 22.03
N GLN A 45 -9.80 -3.93 22.51
CA GLN A 45 -9.38 -2.54 22.61
C GLN A 45 -8.76 -2.04 21.31
N TRP A 46 -8.94 -0.75 21.04
CA TRP A 46 -8.31 -0.07 19.90
C TRP A 46 -6.80 0.08 20.09
N LYS A 47 -6.04 -0.36 19.10
CA LYS A 47 -4.57 -0.34 19.04
C LYS A 47 -4.07 0.72 18.07
N GLU A 48 -2.88 1.26 18.32
CA GLU A 48 -2.24 2.25 17.44
C GLU A 48 -1.78 1.63 16.13
N ILE A 49 -2.06 2.28 15.01
CA ILE A 49 -1.56 1.84 13.70
C ILE A 49 -0.06 2.07 13.60
N ASP A 50 0.67 1.09 13.07
CA ASP A 50 2.09 1.16 12.80
C ASP A 50 2.46 0.32 11.57
N ASN A 51 2.83 0.95 10.45
CA ASN A 51 3.03 0.22 9.19
C ASN A 51 4.45 -0.35 9.04
N VAL A 52 5.05 -0.85 10.12
CA VAL A 52 6.35 -1.52 10.04
C VAL A 52 6.21 -2.86 9.33
N PHE A 53 7.02 -3.07 8.29
CA PHE A 53 7.26 -4.40 7.74
C PHE A 53 8.23 -5.19 8.59
N GLU A 54 7.85 -6.43 8.90
CA GLU A 54 8.63 -7.42 9.62
C GLU A 54 8.73 -8.72 8.80
N PRO A 55 9.72 -9.59 9.06
CA PRO A 55 9.82 -10.89 8.39
C PRO A 55 8.56 -11.73 8.59
N ALA A 56 8.10 -12.40 7.52
CA ALA A 56 6.94 -13.28 7.54
C ALA A 56 7.32 -14.76 7.59
N LEU A 57 6.32 -15.61 7.78
CA LEU A 57 6.45 -17.05 7.57
C LEU A 57 6.19 -17.40 6.09
N PRO A 58 6.83 -18.48 5.56
CA PRO A 58 6.56 -18.96 4.22
C PRO A 58 5.05 -19.18 3.98
N PRO A 59 4.53 -18.88 2.77
CA PRO A 59 5.26 -18.59 1.53
C PRO A 59 5.64 -17.11 1.33
N TRP A 60 5.47 -16.28 2.36
CA TRP A 60 5.76 -14.84 2.31
C TRP A 60 7.09 -14.53 2.97
N ASP A 61 7.72 -13.45 2.53
CA ASP A 61 9.02 -13.00 3.06
C ASP A 61 8.85 -11.85 4.06
N TRP A 62 7.88 -10.96 3.81
CA TRP A 62 7.59 -9.79 4.65
C TRP A 62 6.10 -9.66 4.94
N GLN A 63 5.76 -9.10 6.09
CA GLN A 63 4.38 -8.79 6.48
C GLN A 63 4.27 -7.48 7.24
N MET A 64 3.08 -6.88 7.18
CA MET A 64 2.67 -5.73 7.98
C MET A 64 1.30 -6.03 8.58
N LEU A 65 1.23 -6.12 9.91
CA LEU A 65 0.01 -6.58 10.60
C LEU A 65 -0.63 -5.51 11.51
N LYS A 66 0.07 -4.43 11.84
CA LYS A 66 -0.42 -3.44 12.81
C LYS A 66 -1.23 -2.32 12.14
N ALA A 67 -2.24 -2.69 11.36
CA ALA A 67 -3.17 -1.75 10.73
C ALA A 67 -4.55 -2.39 10.58
N GLY A 68 -5.54 -1.60 10.12
CA GLY A 68 -6.89 -2.12 9.81
C GLY A 68 -6.97 -3.00 8.57
N TYR A 69 -5.81 -3.39 8.04
CA TYR A 69 -5.58 -4.31 6.92
C TYR A 69 -4.18 -4.91 7.10
N HIS A 70 -3.95 -6.09 6.55
CA HIS A 70 -2.65 -6.74 6.56
C HIS A 70 -2.06 -6.78 5.17
N ILE A 71 -0.74 -6.69 5.09
CA ILE A 71 0.01 -6.89 3.85
C ILE A 71 0.96 -8.06 4.03
N ARG A 72 1.06 -8.93 3.03
CA ARG A 72 2.12 -9.95 2.92
C ARG A 72 2.80 -9.84 1.57
N VAL A 73 4.12 -10.01 1.54
CA VAL A 73 4.93 -9.71 0.37
C VAL A 73 5.99 -10.79 0.12
N LYS A 74 6.23 -11.09 -1.15
CA LYS A 74 7.36 -11.87 -1.63
C LYS A 74 8.48 -10.95 -2.12
N GLU A 75 9.73 -11.32 -1.89
CA GLU A 75 10.89 -10.58 -2.38
C GLU A 75 11.06 -10.72 -3.89
N ASP A 76 10.88 -11.93 -4.42
CA ASP A 76 11.03 -12.16 -5.86
C ASP A 76 9.90 -11.50 -6.63
N PHE A 77 10.22 -10.40 -7.32
CA PHE A 77 9.29 -9.64 -8.17
C PHE A 77 8.66 -10.47 -9.30
N THR A 78 9.24 -11.63 -9.62
CA THR A 78 8.80 -12.53 -10.70
C THR A 78 7.98 -13.72 -10.19
N ALA A 79 7.74 -13.84 -8.88
CA ALA A 79 7.07 -14.97 -8.25
C ALA A 79 5.53 -15.02 -8.44
N GLY A 80 5.00 -14.34 -9.47
CA GLY A 80 3.57 -14.23 -9.75
C GLY A 80 2.88 -13.27 -8.79
N GLN A 81 2.01 -13.77 -7.92
CA GLN A 81 1.36 -13.00 -6.86
C GLN A 81 2.39 -12.64 -5.78
N ILE A 82 2.83 -11.38 -5.77
CA ILE A 82 3.92 -10.91 -4.90
C ILE A 82 3.42 -10.07 -3.72
N ILE A 83 2.19 -9.55 -3.78
CA ILE A 83 1.53 -8.85 -2.67
C ILE A 83 0.21 -9.54 -2.40
N GLU A 84 -0.12 -9.69 -1.13
CA GLU A 84 -1.47 -9.94 -0.64
C GLU A 84 -1.89 -8.80 0.27
N LEU A 85 -3.03 -8.18 -0.04
CA LEU A 85 -3.76 -7.29 0.86
C LEU A 85 -4.89 -8.10 1.48
N GLU A 86 -4.92 -8.17 2.80
CA GLU A 86 -5.97 -8.84 3.56
C GLU A 86 -6.73 -7.82 4.43
N LYS A 87 -8.05 -7.93 4.46
CA LYS A 87 -8.89 -7.09 5.32
C LYS A 87 -10.13 -7.85 5.76
N GLN A 88 -10.26 -8.04 7.07
CA GLN A 88 -11.40 -8.75 7.68
C GLN A 88 -11.57 -10.18 7.15
N GLY A 89 -10.47 -10.86 6.82
CA GLY A 89 -10.46 -12.22 6.29
C GLY A 89 -10.56 -12.32 4.76
N GLU A 90 -10.92 -11.23 4.08
CA GLU A 90 -10.96 -11.17 2.62
C GLU A 90 -9.60 -10.74 2.06
N THR A 91 -9.23 -11.26 0.88
CA THR A 91 -7.91 -11.00 0.29
C THR A 91 -8.00 -10.51 -1.15
N VAL A 92 -7.00 -9.72 -1.53
CA VAL A 92 -6.67 -9.39 -2.91
C VAL A 92 -5.18 -9.57 -3.10
N GLN A 93 -4.79 -10.43 -4.02
CA GLN A 93 -3.40 -10.66 -4.40
C GLN A 93 -3.08 -9.96 -5.71
N PHE A 94 -1.84 -9.47 -5.82
CA PHE A 94 -1.38 -8.65 -6.95
C PHE A 94 -0.21 -9.32 -7.64
N GLN A 95 -0.31 -9.47 -8.96
CA GLN A 95 0.75 -9.95 -9.81
C GLN A 95 1.14 -8.88 -10.85
N PRO A 96 2.38 -8.36 -10.79
CA PRO A 96 3.04 -7.60 -11.85
C PRO A 96 2.97 -8.32 -13.19
N MET A 97 2.59 -7.60 -14.26
CA MET A 97 2.60 -8.08 -15.64
C MET A 97 3.34 -7.07 -16.52
N ALA A 98 3.18 -7.14 -17.84
CA ALA A 98 3.90 -6.30 -18.78
C ALA A 98 3.70 -4.78 -18.53
N LEU A 99 4.81 -4.04 -18.64
CA LEU A 99 4.81 -2.61 -18.93
C LEU A 99 4.87 -2.44 -20.45
N GLU A 100 4.00 -1.62 -21.01
CA GLU A 100 3.86 -1.47 -22.46
C GLU A 100 3.39 -0.08 -22.87
N TRP A 101 3.65 0.30 -24.12
CA TRP A 101 2.91 1.36 -24.78
C TRP A 101 1.65 0.78 -25.42
N THR A 102 0.57 1.56 -25.39
CA THR A 102 -0.67 1.29 -26.12
C THR A 102 -1.21 2.57 -26.76
N ASN A 103 -2.25 2.44 -27.56
CA ASN A 103 -2.89 3.55 -28.28
C ASN A 103 -4.42 3.34 -28.37
N ASP A 104 -5.11 4.27 -29.03
CA ASP A 104 -6.56 4.24 -29.19
C ASP A 104 -7.07 3.06 -30.04
N LEU A 105 -6.16 2.34 -30.72
CA LEU A 105 -6.45 1.15 -31.53
C LEU A 105 -6.06 -0.15 -30.82
N ASP A 106 -5.75 -0.11 -29.53
CA ASP A 106 -5.31 -1.25 -28.70
C ASP A 106 -4.08 -2.00 -29.27
N MET A 107 -3.25 -1.32 -30.06
CA MET A 107 -1.95 -1.86 -30.45
C MET A 107 -1.03 -1.86 -29.22
N ILE A 108 -0.11 -2.81 -29.17
CA ILE A 108 0.78 -3.01 -28.03
C ILE A 108 2.23 -3.01 -28.49
N GLN A 109 3.04 -2.17 -27.86
CA GLN A 109 4.50 -2.24 -27.93
C GLN A 109 5.02 -2.62 -26.53
N PRO A 110 5.51 -3.85 -26.35
CA PRO A 110 6.08 -4.27 -25.06
C PRO A 110 7.29 -3.42 -24.69
N ILE A 111 7.38 -3.01 -23.43
CA ILE A 111 8.54 -2.32 -22.88
C ILE A 111 9.33 -3.30 -22.01
N SER A 112 8.66 -3.95 -21.07
CA SER A 112 9.32 -4.85 -20.13
C SER A 112 8.35 -5.80 -19.44
N MET A 113 8.87 -6.95 -19.03
CA MET A 113 8.22 -7.84 -18.06
C MET A 113 8.85 -7.61 -16.69
N PRO A 114 8.19 -8.03 -15.59
CA PRO A 114 8.83 -8.06 -14.28
C PRO A 114 10.19 -8.76 -14.34
N GLN A 115 11.21 -8.11 -13.82
CA GLN A 115 12.60 -8.61 -13.78
C GLN A 115 12.95 -9.04 -12.36
N GLY A 116 13.89 -9.99 -12.25
CA GLY A 116 14.40 -10.45 -10.96
C GLY A 116 15.11 -9.31 -10.22
N ALA A 117 14.42 -8.71 -9.26
CA ALA A 117 14.94 -7.68 -8.38
C ALA A 117 14.56 -8.05 -6.94
N SER A 118 15.47 -7.85 -5.99
CA SER A 118 15.15 -7.91 -4.57
C SER A 118 14.64 -6.55 -4.11
N PRO A 119 13.63 -6.50 -3.22
CA PRO A 119 13.08 -5.24 -2.77
C PRO A 119 14.00 -4.59 -1.73
N VAL A 120 13.92 -3.26 -1.65
CA VAL A 120 14.37 -2.48 -0.51
C VAL A 120 13.15 -2.21 0.36
N ILE A 121 13.20 -2.71 1.60
CA ILE A 121 12.18 -2.45 2.62
C ILE A 121 12.61 -1.26 3.45
N THR A 122 11.73 -0.28 3.62
CA THR A 122 11.98 0.84 4.54
C THR A 122 10.76 1.10 5.41
N ASN A 123 11.00 1.59 6.62
CA ASN A 123 9.97 1.96 7.58
C ASN A 123 10.34 3.32 8.19
N PRO A 124 10.45 4.41 7.40
CA PRO A 124 10.73 5.72 7.96
C PRO A 124 9.68 6.08 9.02
N GLU A 125 10.17 6.61 10.15
CA GLU A 125 9.32 7.26 11.13
C GLU A 125 8.70 8.49 10.46
N VAL A 126 7.39 8.48 10.35
CA VAL A 126 6.61 9.60 9.82
C VAL A 126 5.39 9.78 10.72
N ASP A 127 4.99 11.03 10.89
CA ASP A 127 3.67 11.26 11.46
C ASP A 127 2.64 11.01 10.34
N LEU A 128 2.12 9.77 10.25
CA LEU A 128 1.03 9.46 9.31
C LEU A 128 -0.23 10.27 9.66
N LEU A 129 -0.27 10.87 10.86
CA LEU A 129 -1.42 11.54 11.46
C LEU A 129 -0.97 12.81 12.22
N PRO A 130 -0.39 13.80 11.51
CA PRO A 130 0.28 14.96 12.10
C PRO A 130 -0.57 15.76 13.09
N ASP A 131 -1.89 15.74 12.91
CA ASP A 131 -2.83 16.48 13.74
C ASP A 131 -3.05 15.86 15.14
N VAL A 132 -2.65 14.60 15.36
CA VAL A 132 -2.73 13.91 16.67
C VAL A 132 -1.36 13.57 17.27
N GLY A 133 -0.27 13.98 16.62
CA GLY A 133 1.09 13.87 17.14
C GLY A 133 1.53 12.43 17.40
N MET A 134 1.29 11.57 16.43
CA MET A 134 1.44 10.12 16.59
C MET A 134 2.63 9.61 15.78
N PRO A 135 3.76 9.28 16.43
CA PRO A 135 4.85 8.63 15.72
C PRO A 135 4.35 7.27 15.22
N SER A 136 4.48 7.08 13.92
CA SER A 136 4.14 5.86 13.21
C SER A 136 5.21 5.61 12.15
N HIS A 137 5.25 4.42 11.56
CA HIS A 137 6.13 4.20 10.42
C HIS A 137 5.32 4.12 9.14
N GLN A 138 5.91 4.54 8.03
CA GLN A 138 5.40 4.28 6.69
C GLN A 138 6.18 3.13 6.08
N GLY A 139 5.61 1.93 6.09
CA GLY A 139 6.18 0.79 5.39
C GLY A 139 6.20 1.01 3.88
N THR A 140 7.38 0.87 3.28
CA THR A 140 7.57 0.89 1.82
C THR A 140 8.29 -0.36 1.37
N ILE A 141 7.91 -0.86 0.20
CA ILE A 141 8.58 -1.99 -0.45
C ILE A 141 8.86 -1.58 -1.88
N ARG A 142 10.15 -1.57 -2.24
CA ARG A 142 10.60 -1.03 -3.52
C ARG A 142 11.51 -1.98 -4.27
N TRP A 143 11.08 -2.42 -5.45
CA TRP A 143 11.89 -3.15 -6.41
C TRP A 143 12.57 -2.16 -7.35
N ASN A 144 13.84 -1.85 -7.06
CA ASN A 144 14.64 -1.03 -7.94
C ASN A 144 14.91 -1.78 -9.24
N ASN A 145 14.71 -1.11 -10.38
CA ASN A 145 14.78 -1.69 -11.71
C ASN A 145 13.85 -2.90 -11.92
N GLY A 146 12.73 -2.98 -11.20
CA GLY A 146 11.77 -4.09 -11.33
C GLY A 146 11.22 -4.28 -12.75
N TYR A 147 11.21 -3.22 -13.56
CA TYR A 147 10.87 -3.28 -14.99
C TYR A 147 12.06 -2.97 -15.91
N GLY A 148 13.29 -3.07 -15.41
CA GLY A 148 14.50 -2.68 -16.13
C GLY A 148 15.10 -1.36 -15.62
N GLU A 149 16.26 -0.99 -16.14
CA GLU A 149 17.05 0.12 -15.62
C GLU A 149 16.25 1.45 -15.55
N GLY A 150 16.14 2.02 -14.35
CA GLY A 150 15.43 3.27 -14.07
C GLY A 150 13.90 3.17 -14.09
N LEU A 151 13.35 1.95 -14.12
CA LEU A 151 11.92 1.65 -14.03
C LEU A 151 11.65 0.91 -12.71
N ASN A 152 11.39 1.69 -11.67
CA ASN A 152 11.26 1.21 -10.29
C ASN A 152 9.79 0.96 -9.95
N PHE A 153 9.52 -0.05 -9.13
CA PHE A 153 8.16 -0.35 -8.68
C PHE A 153 8.10 -0.33 -7.16
N GLU A 154 7.10 0.34 -6.59
CA GLU A 154 6.97 0.53 -5.14
C GLU A 154 5.52 0.35 -4.67
N TRP A 155 5.39 -0.25 -3.49
CA TRP A 155 4.18 -0.21 -2.68
C TRP A 155 4.44 0.56 -1.40
N ARG A 156 3.51 1.45 -1.05
CA ARG A 156 3.59 2.32 0.13
C ARG A 156 2.35 2.20 0.99
N CYS A 157 2.53 1.90 2.26
CA CYS A 157 1.45 1.73 3.22
C CYS A 157 1.09 3.07 3.89
N THR A 158 -0.20 3.35 4.01
CA THR A 158 -0.74 4.48 4.77
C THR A 158 -1.64 3.96 5.88
N SER A 159 -2.27 4.82 6.68
CA SER A 159 -3.17 4.36 7.75
C SER A 159 -4.41 3.61 7.26
N SER A 160 -4.74 3.71 5.97
CA SER A 160 -5.99 3.13 5.43
C SER A 160 -5.92 2.58 4.01
N ARG A 161 -4.78 2.74 3.32
CA ARG A 161 -4.63 2.38 1.91
C ARG A 161 -3.22 1.88 1.61
N LEU A 162 -3.14 1.00 0.63
CA LEU A 162 -1.92 0.58 -0.03
C LEU A 162 -1.80 1.34 -1.35
N ILE A 163 -0.71 2.09 -1.54
CA ILE A 163 -0.47 2.91 -2.74
C ILE A 163 0.56 2.22 -3.62
N LYS A 164 0.20 2.01 -4.89
CA LYS A 164 1.08 1.50 -5.95
C LYS A 164 1.77 2.64 -6.68
N ILE A 165 3.06 2.53 -6.93
CA ILE A 165 3.84 3.52 -7.66
C ILE A 165 4.72 2.81 -8.68
N LEU A 166 4.57 3.18 -9.96
CA LEU A 166 5.60 2.95 -10.97
C LEU A 166 6.37 4.26 -11.11
N GLU A 167 7.65 4.24 -10.77
CA GLU A 167 8.52 5.40 -10.91
C GLU A 167 9.42 5.21 -12.13
N VAL A 168 9.32 6.16 -13.05
CA VAL A 168 10.20 6.30 -14.20
C VAL A 168 11.20 7.39 -13.86
N GLU A 169 12.47 7.03 -13.62
CA GLU A 169 13.48 7.99 -13.13
C GLU A 169 13.58 9.23 -14.04
N ASN A 170 13.53 9.00 -15.35
CA ASN A 170 13.36 10.05 -16.34
C ASN A 170 12.90 9.45 -17.69
N LEU A 171 12.43 10.29 -18.60
CA LEU A 171 11.80 9.86 -19.86
C LEU A 171 12.71 8.99 -20.75
N ASN A 172 14.04 9.14 -20.67
CA ASN A 172 14.98 8.36 -21.49
C ASN A 172 15.07 6.87 -21.10
N LYS A 173 14.49 6.50 -19.96
CA LYS A 173 14.40 5.10 -19.51
C LYS A 173 13.28 4.34 -20.21
N LEU A 174 12.37 5.05 -20.88
CA LEU A 174 11.34 4.45 -21.71
C LEU A 174 11.80 4.43 -23.18
N PRO A 175 11.50 3.36 -23.92
CA PRO A 175 11.70 3.37 -25.36
C PRO A 175 10.75 4.41 -25.99
N ILE A 176 11.21 5.03 -27.07
CA ILE A 176 10.35 5.89 -27.88
C ILE A 176 9.23 5.01 -28.48
N PRO A 177 7.96 5.43 -28.41
CA PRO A 177 6.88 4.70 -29.07
C PRO A 177 7.16 4.48 -30.56
N GLU A 178 6.97 3.25 -31.03
CA GLU A 178 7.12 2.90 -32.44
C GLU A 178 6.05 3.59 -33.29
N GLN A 179 6.32 3.74 -34.59
CA GLN A 179 5.44 4.52 -35.47
C GLN A 179 4.00 3.99 -35.49
N TYR A 180 3.78 2.67 -35.43
CA TYR A 180 2.43 2.12 -35.37
C TYR A 180 1.68 2.46 -34.08
N ILE A 181 2.40 2.68 -32.97
CA ILE A 181 1.80 3.21 -31.74
C ILE A 181 1.37 4.65 -31.96
N LEU A 182 2.27 5.49 -32.49
CA LEU A 182 2.01 6.90 -32.77
C LEU A 182 0.84 7.10 -33.75
N ASP A 183 0.79 6.30 -34.81
CA ASP A 183 -0.23 6.38 -35.87
C ASP A 183 -1.62 5.96 -35.37
N GLY A 184 -1.68 5.13 -34.32
CA GLY A 184 -2.96 4.72 -33.72
C GLY A 184 -3.54 5.68 -32.70
N GLY A 185 -2.96 6.87 -32.52
CA GLY A 185 -3.49 7.93 -31.65
C GLY A 185 -3.10 7.80 -30.18
N ASN A 186 -3.01 8.92 -29.47
CA ASN A 186 -2.72 9.04 -28.03
C ASN A 186 -1.91 7.88 -27.40
N PRO A 187 -0.58 7.85 -27.57
CA PRO A 187 0.26 6.86 -26.91
C PRO A 187 0.13 6.94 -25.38
N VAL A 188 -0.22 5.84 -24.74
CA VAL A 188 -0.38 5.72 -23.28
C VAL A 188 0.55 4.65 -22.73
N LEU A 189 1.22 4.96 -21.61
CA LEU A 189 1.99 3.97 -20.86
C LEU A 189 1.01 3.13 -20.04
N ARG A 190 0.97 1.82 -20.28
CA ARG A 190 0.09 0.88 -19.59
C ARG A 190 0.92 -0.07 -18.72
N LEU A 191 0.59 -0.11 -17.43
CA LEU A 191 1.09 -1.10 -16.49
C LEU A 191 0.01 -2.15 -16.27
N ASN A 192 0.27 -3.37 -16.72
CA ASN A 192 -0.65 -4.48 -16.53
C ASN A 192 -0.45 -5.13 -15.16
N LEU A 193 -1.57 -5.56 -14.54
CA LEU A 193 -1.59 -6.31 -13.29
C LEU A 193 -2.69 -7.36 -13.35
N ILE A 194 -2.44 -8.50 -12.73
CA ILE A 194 -3.51 -9.46 -12.39
C ILE A 194 -3.88 -9.23 -10.93
N PHE A 195 -5.19 -9.15 -10.68
CA PHE A 195 -5.77 -9.18 -9.35
C PHE A 195 -6.45 -10.53 -9.15
N ASP A 196 -6.15 -11.20 -8.06
CA ASP A 196 -6.82 -12.42 -7.63
C ASP A 196 -7.46 -12.15 -6.27
N SER A 197 -8.77 -12.09 -6.21
CA SER A 197 -9.52 -11.73 -5.01
C SER A 197 -10.31 -12.92 -4.47
N SER A 198 -10.58 -12.90 -3.17
CA SER A 198 -11.55 -13.82 -2.58
C SER A 198 -12.94 -13.65 -3.22
N GLU A 199 -13.75 -14.71 -3.16
CA GLU A 199 -15.04 -14.81 -3.88
C GLU A 199 -16.03 -13.69 -3.53
N ASP A 200 -15.97 -13.19 -2.29
CA ASP A 200 -16.88 -12.17 -1.76
C ASP A 200 -16.35 -10.73 -1.95
N VAL A 201 -15.28 -10.54 -2.73
CA VAL A 201 -14.67 -9.23 -3.02
C VAL A 201 -14.93 -8.79 -4.45
N ASP A 202 -15.65 -7.69 -4.59
CA ASP A 202 -15.78 -6.96 -5.85
C ASP A 202 -14.62 -5.97 -6.03
N ILE A 203 -14.00 -6.00 -7.21
CA ILE A 203 -12.95 -5.04 -7.60
C ILE A 203 -13.56 -3.91 -8.41
N TYR A 204 -13.47 -2.69 -7.89
CA TYR A 204 -13.84 -1.47 -8.60
C TYR A 204 -12.57 -0.77 -9.08
N VAL A 205 -12.44 -0.58 -10.39
CA VAL A 205 -11.36 0.18 -11.02
C VAL A 205 -11.96 1.51 -11.51
N ASP A 206 -11.70 2.58 -10.77
CA ASP A 206 -12.05 3.95 -11.15
C ASP A 206 -10.75 4.70 -11.47
N GLY A 207 -10.66 5.20 -12.70
CA GLY A 207 -9.47 5.83 -13.28
C GLY A 207 -9.61 7.34 -13.39
#